data_AF-A0A7K2PBT9-F1
#
_entry.id   AF-A0A7K2PBT9-F1
#
_cell.length_a   1.000
_cell.length_b   1.000
_cell.length_c   1.000
_cell.angle_alpha   90.00
_cell.angle_beta   90.00
_cell.angle_gamma   90.00
#
_symmetry.space_group_name_H-M   'P 1'
#
loop_
_entity.id
_entity.type
_entity.pdbx_description
1 polymer ?
#
loop_
_entity_poly.entity_id
_entity_poly.type
_entity_poly.pdbx_seq_one_letter_code
_entity_poly.pdbx_strand_id
1 'polypeptide(L)'
;MAHSSAAAARRRRAAGPAPSLTGPASDVHPVLRRTTAPPAALDLLAQARAGLEEATTLETPNERYATAHLAALRTAAAVLAARG
;
A
#
# COMPACT_ATOMS: atom_id res chain seq x y z
N MET A 1 18.05 38.68 15.58
CA MET A 1 17.37 38.44 14.28
C MET A 1 15.94 38.03 14.55
N ALA A 2 15.04 38.56 13.74
CA ALA A 2 13.62 38.73 14.01
C ALA A 2 12.75 37.47 13.90
N HIS A 3 11.61 37.63 14.55
CA HIS A 3 10.43 36.83 14.81
C HIS A 3 9.59 36.33 13.61
N SER A 4 8.77 35.32 13.93
CA SER A 4 7.40 35.11 13.45
C SER A 4 7.15 34.38 12.12
N SER A 5 6.71 33.14 12.30
CA SER A 5 5.59 32.48 11.59
C SER A 5 4.79 33.39 10.67
N ALA A 6 4.96 33.20 9.37
CA ALA A 6 4.11 33.77 8.33
C ALA A 6 3.19 32.67 7.80
N ALA A 7 1.93 32.79 8.20
CA ALA A 7 0.80 31.98 7.79
C ALA A 7 0.75 31.76 6.27
N ALA A 8 0.91 30.52 5.85
CA ALA A 8 0.59 30.09 4.49
C ALA A 8 -0.93 30.15 4.32
N ALA A 9 -1.35 31.06 3.44
CA ALA A 9 -2.71 31.41 3.12
C ALA A 9 -3.63 30.19 2.95
N ARG A 10 -4.73 30.22 3.69
CA ARG A 10 -5.94 29.40 3.50
C ARG A 10 -6.27 29.34 2.01
N ARG A 11 -6.07 28.16 1.41
CA ARG A 11 -6.60 27.84 0.09
C ARG A 11 -8.11 28.01 0.14
N ARG A 12 -8.59 28.99 -0.64
CA ARG A 12 -10.00 29.24 -0.95
C ARG A 12 -10.69 27.91 -1.25
N ARG A 13 -11.63 27.52 -0.39
CA ARG A 13 -12.74 26.64 -0.78
C ARG A 13 -13.57 27.43 -1.78
N ALA A 14 -13.35 27.19 -3.06
CA ALA A 14 -14.31 27.55 -4.09
C ALA A 14 -15.47 26.56 -3.95
N ALA A 15 -16.64 27.07 -3.55
CA ALA A 15 -17.90 26.37 -3.69
C ALA A 15 -18.18 26.20 -5.18
N GLY A 16 -17.88 25.02 -5.72
CA GLY A 16 -18.35 24.59 -7.04
C GLY A 16 -19.81 24.13 -6.95
N PRO A 17 -20.58 24.23 -8.05
CA PRO A 17 -21.99 23.84 -8.06
C PRO A 17 -22.14 22.32 -7.85
N ALA A 18 -23.23 21.91 -7.21
CA ALA A 18 -23.55 20.51 -6.97
C ALA A 18 -23.61 19.71 -8.29
N PRO A 19 -23.05 18.49 -8.34
CA PRO A 19 -23.14 17.67 -9.56
C PRO A 19 -24.59 17.19 -9.76
N SER A 20 -25.12 17.44 -10.95
CA SER A 20 -26.43 16.96 -11.41
C SER A 20 -26.41 15.43 -11.57
N LEU A 21 -27.32 14.73 -10.90
CA LEU A 21 -27.45 13.26 -10.89
C LEU A 21 -28.17 12.67 -12.13
N THR A 22 -28.29 13.41 -13.22
CA THR A 22 -29.15 13.05 -14.37
C THR A 22 -28.43 12.98 -15.72
N GLY A 23 -27.09 12.87 -15.72
CA GLY A 23 -26.34 12.50 -16.93
C GLY A 23 -26.54 11.01 -17.29
N PRO A 24 -26.43 10.63 -18.58
CA PRO A 24 -26.57 9.23 -18.98
C PRO A 24 -25.59 8.37 -18.18
N ALA A 25 -26.06 7.21 -17.68
CA ALA A 25 -25.36 6.31 -16.76
C ALA A 25 -24.03 5.71 -17.28
N SER A 26 -23.50 6.23 -18.38
CA SER A 26 -22.23 5.84 -19.00
C SER A 26 -21.00 6.41 -18.27
N ASP A 27 -21.17 7.43 -17.42
CA ASP A 27 -20.10 8.01 -16.58
C ASP A 27 -19.97 7.30 -15.21
N VAL A 28 -20.72 6.22 -14.99
CA VAL A 28 -20.52 5.34 -13.85
C VAL A 28 -19.40 4.37 -14.22
N HIS A 29 -18.16 4.79 -14.01
CA HIS A 29 -17.05 3.84 -14.02
C HIS A 29 -17.30 2.79 -12.93
N PRO A 30 -17.21 1.49 -13.24
CA PRO A 30 -17.27 0.48 -12.20
C PRO A 30 -16.17 0.80 -11.19
N VAL A 31 -16.56 1.21 -9.98
CA VAL A 31 -15.65 1.30 -8.85
C VAL A 31 -14.99 -0.07 -8.76
N LEU A 32 -13.67 -0.13 -8.88
CA LEU A 32 -12.89 -1.31 -8.54
C LEU A 32 -13.33 -1.75 -7.15
N ARG A 33 -14.26 -2.71 -7.08
CA ARG A 33 -14.65 -3.28 -5.80
C ARG A 33 -13.37 -3.89 -5.25
N ARG A 34 -13.07 -3.56 -3.99
CA ARG A 34 -11.97 -4.17 -3.25
C ARG A 34 -12.22 -5.67 -3.21
N THR A 35 -11.71 -6.39 -4.20
CA THR A 35 -11.62 -7.84 -4.19
C THR A 35 -10.65 -8.20 -3.06
N THR A 36 -11.04 -9.15 -2.24
CA THR A 36 -10.16 -9.69 -1.22
C THR A 36 -8.89 -10.20 -1.90
N ALA A 37 -7.73 -9.99 -1.28
CA ALA A 37 -6.47 -10.48 -1.83
C ALA A 37 -6.59 -12.00 -2.10
N PRO A 38 -6.07 -12.50 -3.22
CA PRO A 38 -6.07 -13.93 -3.52
C PRO A 38 -5.44 -14.72 -2.35
N PRO A 39 -5.95 -15.91 -2.01
CA PRO A 39 -5.43 -16.71 -0.90
C PRO A 39 -3.94 -16.99 -1.04
N ALA A 40 -3.46 -17.26 -2.25
CA ALA A 40 -2.04 -17.47 -2.53
C ALA A 40 -1.17 -16.25 -2.15
N ALA A 41 -1.68 -15.02 -2.31
CA ALA A 41 -0.96 -13.82 -1.90
C ALA A 41 -0.89 -13.72 -0.37
N LEU A 42 -1.95 -14.12 0.35
CA LEU A 42 -1.97 -14.15 1.81
C LEU A 42 -1.01 -15.20 2.36
N ASP A 43 -0.95 -16.39 1.75
CA ASP A 43 -0.03 -17.45 2.14
C ASP A 43 1.44 -17.02 1.99
N LEU A 44 1.77 -16.34 0.89
CA LEU A 44 3.10 -15.79 0.66
C LEU A 44 3.48 -14.72 1.69
N LEU A 45 2.53 -13.88 2.11
CA LEU A 45 2.75 -12.89 3.17
C LEU A 45 2.92 -13.53 4.54
N ALA A 46 2.19 -14.61 4.84
CA ALA A 46 2.37 -15.37 6.07
C ALA A 46 3.77 -16.00 6.13
N GLN A 47 4.24 -16.60 5.02
CA GLN A 47 5.59 -17.13 4.90
C GLN A 47 6.66 -16.05 5.02
N ALA A 48 6.46 -14.89 4.39
CA ALA A 48 7.40 -13.77 4.50
C ALA A 48 7.50 -13.25 5.94
N ARG A 49 6.37 -13.15 6.65
CA ARG A 49 6.38 -12.76 8.08
C ARG A 49 7.16 -13.77 8.91
N ALA A 50 6.89 -15.06 8.76
CA ALA A 50 7.61 -16.11 9.49
C ALA A 50 9.12 -16.08 9.21
N GLY A 51 9.52 -15.89 7.94
CA GLY A 51 10.93 -15.76 7.57
C GLY A 51 11.61 -14.49 8.13
N LEU A 52 10.87 -13.39 8.30
CA LEU A 52 11.41 -12.21 8.98
C LEU A 52 11.61 -12.45 10.47
N GLU A 53 10.66 -13.09 11.16
CA GLU A 53 10.82 -13.49 12.56
C GLU A 53 12.03 -14.42 12.71
N GLU A 54 12.17 -15.43 11.85
CA GLU A 54 13.35 -16.31 11.81
C GLU A 54 14.65 -15.52 11.61
N ALA A 55 14.68 -14.58 10.66
CA ALA A 55 15.86 -13.75 10.44
C ALA A 55 16.27 -12.98 11.70
N THR A 56 15.32 -12.49 12.51
CA THR A 56 15.66 -11.79 13.77
C THR A 56 16.37 -12.68 14.79
N THR A 57 16.23 -14.01 14.71
CA THR A 57 16.88 -14.96 15.62
C THR A 57 18.30 -15.34 15.19
N LEU A 58 18.67 -15.09 13.92
CA LEU A 58 19.99 -15.45 13.39
C LEU A 58 21.05 -14.48 13.88
N GLU A 59 22.15 -15.00 14.44
CA GLU A 59 23.28 -14.19 14.94
C GLU A 59 24.23 -13.76 13.81
N THR A 60 24.48 -14.67 12.86
CA THR A 60 25.37 -14.42 11.72
C THR A 60 24.76 -13.37 10.79
N PRO A 61 25.43 -12.23 10.54
CA PRO A 61 24.86 -11.14 9.73
C PRO A 61 24.50 -11.57 8.29
N ASN A 62 25.35 -12.40 7.67
CA ASN A 62 25.14 -12.86 6.29
C ASN A 62 23.91 -13.77 6.18
N GLU A 63 23.71 -14.67 7.14
CA GLU A 63 22.56 -15.57 7.20
C GLU A 63 21.28 -14.77 7.47
N ARG A 64 21.32 -13.85 8.44
CA ARG A 64 20.23 -12.91 8.72
C ARG A 64 19.79 -12.15 7.47
N TYR A 65 20.76 -11.59 6.72
CA TYR A 65 20.47 -10.87 5.48
C TYR A 65 19.85 -11.78 4.42
N ALA A 66 20.42 -12.95 4.18
CA ALA A 66 19.91 -13.88 3.17
C ALA A 66 18.46 -14.31 3.47
N THR A 67 18.15 -14.64 4.73
CA THR A 67 16.80 -15.02 5.17
C THR A 67 15.81 -13.87 5.04
N ALA A 68 16.20 -12.66 5.46
CA ALA A 68 15.37 -11.46 5.30
C ALA A 68 15.13 -11.11 3.82
N HIS A 69 16.14 -11.28 2.97
CA HIS A 69 16.04 -11.02 1.55
C HIS A 69 15.09 -12.01 0.86
N LEU A 70 15.16 -13.29 1.20
CA LEU A 70 14.22 -14.29 0.70
C LEU A 70 12.77 -13.97 1.10
N ALA A 71 12.55 -13.49 2.34
CA ALA A 71 11.23 -13.01 2.78
C ALA A 71 10.75 -11.78 1.97
N ALA A 72 11.66 -10.86 1.62
CA ALA A 72 11.34 -9.73 0.75
C ALA A 72 10.93 -10.19 -0.67
N LEU A 73 11.63 -11.17 -1.26
CA LEU A 73 11.27 -11.75 -2.55
C LEU A 73 9.89 -12.42 -2.53
N ARG A 74 9.54 -13.13 -1.45
CA ARG A 74 8.19 -13.69 -1.26
C ARG A 74 7.12 -12.60 -1.17
N THR A 75 7.42 -11.49 -0.51
CA THR A 75 6.53 -10.32 -0.47
C THR A 75 6.30 -9.74 -1.87
N ALA A 76 7.37 -9.63 -2.67
CA ALA A 76 7.25 -9.19 -4.06
C ALA A 76 6.38 -10.16 -4.89
N ALA A 77 6.57 -11.47 -4.72
CA ALA A 77 5.73 -12.49 -5.36
C ALA A 77 4.26 -12.37 -4.96
N ALA A 78 3.95 -12.05 -3.69
CA ALA A 78 2.59 -11.81 -3.23
C ALA A 78 1.94 -10.61 -3.95
N VAL A 79 2.70 -9.54 -4.20
CA VAL A 79 2.22 -8.37 -4.96
C VAL A 79 1.93 -8.75 -6.42
N LEU A 80 2.75 -9.59 -7.03
CA LEU A 80 2.49 -10.10 -8.38
C LEU A 80 1.24 -11.00 -8.41
N ALA A 81 1.10 -11.91 -7.44
CA ALA A 81 -0.07 -12.76 -7.30
C ALA A 81 -1.38 -11.98 -7.08
N ALA A 82 -1.30 -10.81 -6.43
CA ALA A 82 -2.46 -9.92 -6.23
C ALA A 82 -2.84 -9.10 -7.48
N ARG A 83 -1.97 -9.04 -8.50
CA ARG A 83 -2.21 -8.34 -9.77
C ARG A 83 -2.61 -9.27 -10.91
N GLY A 84 -2.37 -10.57 -10.75
CA GLY A 84 -2.75 -11.62 -11.70
C GLY A 84 -4.25 -11.85 -11.77
#